data_AF-A0A4P6ENE8-F1
#
_entry.id   AF-A0A4P6ENE8-F1
#
_cell.length_a   1.000
_cell.length_b   1.000
_cell.length_c   1.000
_cell.angle_alpha   90.00
_cell.angle_beta   90.00
_cell.angle_gamma   90.00
#
_symmetry.space_group_name_H-M   'P 1'
#
loop_
_entity.id
_entity.type
_entity.pdbx_description
1 polymer ?
#
loop_
_entity_poly.entity_id
_entity_poly.type
_entity_poly.pdbx_seq_one_letter_code
_entity_poly.pdbx_strand_id
1 'polypeptide(L)'
;MRQCERDDIEVQLHVARLYFSEHQTQAEIARTIGYSRATVSRLLTRAKRAGIVRVTITHPLEHVLEIEQRLKEGLALTLVRVAETRGPCTIDALGRTAADLLTEVAADGQVIGVGNGRAVAATARSLPAVPRPHTTVVQLLGSPREPGSARDRDSPALCHQIARRLSATCARAPFPLFADDAQTALQLRREQSVATTMALAARADVAIVGVGGVTAGHPELAGHRTPEVAAAITRGKAVGHILDHHYDAQGRHIVTPLCARMLALTPEELGRIPLVIGVANGAHKVDAILGAARGNLLRGLVTDEATAELILGRLRSGAPHNGEPYPGEPYDGTAYNGSPHNGVPRPGRDPRAGVQ
;
A
#
# COMPACT_ATOMS: atom_id res chain seq x y z
N MET A 1 1.23 -16.94 49.42
CA MET A 1 0.91 -18.22 48.73
C MET A 1 0.72 -19.29 49.77
N ARG A 2 -0.37 -20.04 49.70
CA ARG A 2 -0.59 -21.20 50.58
C ARG A 2 0.35 -22.33 50.17
N GLN A 3 0.81 -23.16 51.11
CA GLN A 3 1.76 -24.26 50.83
C GLN A 3 1.30 -25.15 49.66
N CYS A 4 0.01 -25.47 49.61
CA CYS A 4 -0.62 -26.24 48.53
C CYS A 4 -0.52 -25.59 47.14
N GLU A 5 -0.55 -24.25 47.03
CA GLU A 5 -0.37 -23.56 45.74
C GLU A 5 1.08 -23.64 45.23
N ARG A 6 2.03 -23.78 46.15
CA ARG A 6 3.47 -23.85 45.83
C ARG A 6 3.81 -25.22 45.25
N ASP A 7 3.33 -26.27 45.89
CA ASP A 7 3.51 -27.65 45.45
C ASP A 7 2.86 -27.89 44.05
N ASP A 8 1.69 -27.29 43.81
CA ASP A 8 0.97 -27.40 42.53
C ASP A 8 1.71 -26.70 41.36
N ILE A 9 2.43 -25.61 41.65
CA ILE A 9 3.29 -24.91 40.67
C ILE A 9 4.57 -25.70 40.42
N GLU A 10 5.17 -26.28 41.46
CA GLU A 10 6.40 -27.06 41.37
C GLU A 10 6.22 -28.30 40.48
N VAL A 11 5.10 -29.01 40.65
CA VAL A 11 4.72 -30.14 39.78
C VAL A 11 4.51 -29.70 38.34
N GLN A 12 3.86 -28.55 38.10
CA GLN A 12 3.67 -27.99 36.75
C GLN A 12 4.98 -27.61 36.06
N LEU A 13 5.92 -27.02 36.81
CA LEU A 13 7.25 -26.65 36.32
C LEU A 13 8.08 -27.88 35.97
N HIS A 14 8.04 -28.91 36.81
CA HIS A 14 8.75 -30.16 36.58
C HIS A 14 8.22 -30.88 35.34
N VAL A 15 6.90 -31.04 35.21
CA VAL A 15 6.25 -31.63 34.03
C VAL A 15 6.56 -30.84 32.75
N ALA A 16 6.54 -29.52 32.83
CA ALA A 16 6.87 -28.66 31.69
C ALA A 16 8.32 -28.84 31.21
N ARG A 17 9.29 -28.94 32.12
CA ARG A 17 10.71 -29.18 31.77
C ARG A 17 10.90 -30.52 31.09
N LEU A 18 10.37 -31.60 31.66
CA LEU A 18 10.48 -32.94 31.08
C LEU A 18 9.91 -32.99 29.65
N TYR A 19 8.81 -32.27 29.39
CA TYR A 19 8.18 -32.25 28.07
C TYR A 19 8.87 -31.33 27.06
N PHE A 20 9.11 -30.07 27.43
CA PHE A 20 9.57 -29.03 26.48
C PHE A 20 11.10 -28.96 26.37
N SER A 21 11.85 -29.27 27.43
CA SER A 21 13.31 -29.21 27.44
C SER A 21 13.96 -30.56 27.20
N GLU A 22 13.37 -31.64 27.73
CA GLU A 22 13.93 -33.00 27.64
C GLU A 22 13.23 -33.87 26.59
N HIS A 23 12.22 -33.33 25.89
CA HIS A 23 11.48 -33.99 24.81
C HIS A 23 10.86 -35.35 25.18
N GLN A 24 10.59 -35.59 26.46
CA GLN A 24 9.90 -36.81 26.89
C GLN A 24 8.44 -36.79 26.46
N THR A 25 7.94 -37.96 26.07
CA THR A 25 6.51 -38.14 25.77
C THR A 25 5.68 -38.03 27.05
N GLN A 26 4.41 -37.64 26.93
CA GLN A 26 3.51 -37.58 28.08
C GLN A 26 3.34 -38.94 28.80
N ALA A 27 3.57 -40.06 28.09
CA ALA A 27 3.52 -41.41 28.65
C ALA A 27 4.79 -41.75 29.46
N GLU A 28 5.97 -41.29 29.02
CA GLU A 28 7.22 -41.40 29.79
C GLU A 28 7.15 -40.57 31.06
N ILE A 29 6.74 -39.31 30.94
CA ILE A 29 6.55 -38.41 32.07
C ILE A 29 5.59 -39.03 33.09
N ALA A 30 4.42 -39.51 32.63
CA ALA A 30 3.43 -40.18 33.48
C ALA A 30 4.04 -41.30 34.34
N ARG A 31 4.88 -42.15 33.75
CA ARG A 31 5.60 -43.22 34.46
C ARG A 31 6.61 -42.68 35.47
N THR A 32 7.36 -41.63 35.10
CA THR A 32 8.41 -41.04 35.94
C THR A 32 7.85 -40.38 37.20
N ILE A 33 6.74 -39.65 37.10
CA ILE A 33 6.17 -38.87 38.22
C ILE A 33 4.97 -39.55 38.91
N GLY A 34 4.61 -40.77 38.50
CA GLY A 34 3.52 -41.54 39.13
C GLY A 34 2.11 -41.02 38.84
N TYR A 35 1.92 -40.31 37.72
CA TYR A 35 0.62 -39.76 37.30
C TYR A 35 0.07 -40.46 36.06
N SER A 36 -1.23 -40.33 35.81
CA SER A 36 -1.79 -40.78 34.53
C SER A 36 -1.41 -39.82 33.39
N ARG A 37 -1.32 -40.34 32.16
CA ARG A 37 -1.09 -39.51 30.94
C ARG A 37 -2.10 -38.36 30.82
N ALA A 38 -3.36 -38.60 31.17
CA ALA A 38 -4.40 -37.58 31.18
C ALA A 38 -4.09 -36.45 32.18
N THR A 39 -3.55 -36.79 33.36
CA THR A 39 -3.14 -35.80 34.37
C THR A 39 -1.95 -34.98 33.90
N VAL A 40 -0.95 -35.60 33.27
CA VAL A 40 0.21 -34.91 32.65
C VAL A 40 -0.24 -33.91 31.58
N SER A 41 -1.15 -34.31 30.68
CA SER A 41 -1.73 -33.40 29.67
C SER A 41 -2.45 -32.20 30.30
N ARG A 42 -3.23 -32.45 31.35
CA ARG A 42 -3.90 -31.40 32.13
C ARG A 42 -2.90 -30.44 32.79
N LEU A 43 -1.82 -30.96 33.36
CA LEU A 43 -0.76 -30.17 34.00
C LEU A 43 -0.02 -29.29 32.97
N LEU A 44 0.32 -29.82 31.80
CA LEU A 44 0.91 -29.04 30.70
C LEU A 44 -0.03 -27.93 30.21
N THR A 45 -1.32 -28.22 30.11
CA THR A 45 -2.34 -27.21 29.75
C THR A 45 -2.45 -26.12 30.81
N ARG A 46 -2.41 -26.49 32.10
CA ARG A 46 -2.44 -25.55 33.21
C ARG A 46 -1.18 -24.69 33.27
N ALA A 47 -0.01 -25.28 33.02
CA ALA A 47 1.26 -24.58 32.93
C ALA A 47 1.27 -23.52 31.79
N LYS A 48 0.66 -23.84 30.63
CA LYS A 48 0.46 -22.87 29.55
C LYS A 48 -0.48 -21.74 29.97
N ARG A 49 -1.64 -22.06 30.55
CA ARG A 49 -2.64 -21.05 30.99
C ARG A 49 -2.12 -20.14 32.10
N ALA A 50 -1.31 -20.67 33.00
CA ALA A 50 -0.69 -19.93 34.10
C ALA A 50 0.54 -19.11 33.66
N GLY A 51 0.95 -19.19 32.37
CA GLY A 51 2.12 -18.48 31.85
C GLY A 51 3.47 -19.07 32.26
N ILE A 52 3.49 -20.25 32.88
CA ILE A 52 4.71 -20.99 33.26
C ILE A 52 5.48 -21.45 32.01
N VAL A 53 4.74 -21.76 30.93
CA VAL A 53 5.31 -22.10 29.62
C VAL A 53 4.85 -21.09 28.59
N ARG A 54 5.81 -20.49 27.88
CA ARG A 54 5.58 -19.71 26.66
C ARG A 54 6.27 -20.43 25.51
N VAL A 55 5.49 -20.87 24.53
CA VAL A 55 6.03 -21.43 23.28
C VAL A 55 6.08 -20.28 22.30
N THR A 56 7.28 -19.92 21.85
CA THR A 56 7.50 -18.95 20.78
C THR A 56 7.86 -19.72 19.53
N ILE A 57 7.10 -19.52 18.45
CA ILE A 57 7.50 -19.95 17.11
C ILE A 57 8.35 -18.81 16.55
N THR A 58 9.45 -19.13 15.86
CA THR A 58 10.31 -18.13 15.23
C THR A 58 10.53 -18.54 13.78
N HIS A 59 9.65 -18.05 12.90
CA HIS A 59 9.83 -18.16 11.45
C HIS A 59 9.88 -16.74 10.86
N PRO A 60 10.78 -16.41 9.91
CA PRO A 60 10.84 -15.07 9.30
C PRO A 60 9.50 -14.60 8.73
N LEU A 61 8.73 -15.51 8.11
CA LEU A 61 7.38 -15.22 7.62
C LEU A 61 6.36 -14.84 8.71
N GLU A 62 6.55 -15.29 9.96
CA GLU A 62 5.59 -14.98 11.04
C GLU A 62 5.56 -13.48 11.33
N HIS A 63 6.73 -12.82 11.26
CA HIS A 63 6.83 -11.37 11.42
C HIS A 63 6.09 -10.62 10.30
N VAL A 64 6.32 -11.01 9.05
CA VAL A 64 5.68 -10.39 7.87
C VAL A 64 4.16 -10.59 7.92
N LEU A 65 3.70 -11.79 8.26
CA LEU A 65 2.27 -12.10 8.41
C LEU A 65 1.62 -11.30 9.56
N GLU A 66 2.33 -11.09 10.67
CA GLU A 66 1.86 -10.24 11.76
C GLU A 66 1.70 -8.77 11.30
N ILE A 67 2.69 -8.24 10.57
CA ILE A 67 2.63 -6.89 10.00
C ILE A 67 1.45 -6.77 9.02
N GLU A 68 1.29 -7.73 8.10
CA GLU A 68 0.18 -7.77 7.15
C GLU A 68 -1.17 -7.73 7.87
N GLN A 69 -1.35 -8.56 8.91
CA GLN A 69 -2.60 -8.61 9.67
C GLN A 69 -2.86 -7.30 10.40
N ARG A 70 -1.85 -6.72 11.06
CA ARG A 70 -1.97 -5.43 11.76
C ARG A 70 -2.27 -4.28 10.81
N LEU A 71 -1.67 -4.25 9.62
CA LEU A 71 -1.99 -3.27 8.58
C LEU A 71 -3.41 -3.45 8.06
N LYS A 72 -3.82 -4.69 7.80
CA LYS A 72 -5.16 -5.02 7.31
C LYS A 72 -6.22 -4.48 8.27
N GLU A 73 -6.06 -4.74 9.57
CA GLU A 73 -6.96 -4.23 10.62
C GLU A 73 -6.87 -2.70 10.76
N GLY A 74 -5.66 -2.16 10.86
CA GLY A 74 -5.45 -0.74 11.11
C GLY A 74 -5.85 0.19 9.96
N LEU A 75 -5.80 -0.30 8.72
CA LEU A 75 -6.24 0.42 7.52
C LEU A 75 -7.66 0.02 7.07
N ALA A 76 -8.29 -0.95 7.74
CA ALA A 76 -9.56 -1.54 7.32
C ALA A 76 -9.57 -2.03 5.85
N LEU A 77 -8.47 -2.66 5.42
CA LEU A 77 -8.34 -3.22 4.08
C LEU A 77 -8.75 -4.70 4.05
N THR A 78 -9.09 -5.21 2.87
CA THR A 78 -9.41 -6.64 2.67
C THR A 78 -8.14 -7.47 2.53
N LEU A 79 -7.13 -6.93 1.86
CA LEU A 79 -5.88 -7.61 1.51
C LEU A 79 -4.68 -6.70 1.75
N VAL A 80 -3.62 -7.26 2.32
CA VAL A 80 -2.32 -6.60 2.46
C VAL A 80 -1.24 -7.61 2.15
N ARG A 81 -0.21 -7.21 1.39
CA ARG A 81 1.03 -7.94 1.23
C ARG A 81 2.23 -7.05 1.51
N VAL A 82 3.20 -7.59 2.23
CA VAL A 82 4.45 -6.89 2.55
C VAL A 82 5.61 -7.60 1.84
N ALA A 83 6.33 -6.85 1.02
CA ALA A 83 7.50 -7.36 0.32
C ALA A 83 8.63 -7.61 1.31
N GLU A 84 9.09 -8.86 1.39
CA GLU A 84 10.24 -9.26 2.20
C GLU A 84 11.54 -8.87 1.49
N THR A 85 12.36 -8.01 2.10
CA THR A 85 13.64 -7.59 1.52
C THR A 85 14.78 -7.62 2.53
N ARG A 86 15.92 -8.20 2.13
CA ARG A 86 17.18 -8.09 2.88
C ARG A 86 17.83 -6.74 2.58
N GLY A 87 17.37 -5.68 3.23
CA GLY A 87 17.81 -4.29 2.98
C GLY A 87 16.70 -3.41 2.35
N PRO A 88 17.04 -2.21 1.84
CA PRO A 88 16.06 -1.30 1.24
C PRO A 88 15.27 -1.99 0.13
N CYS A 89 13.94 -1.84 0.17
CA CYS A 89 13.08 -2.48 -0.81
C CYS A 89 13.29 -1.88 -2.19
N THR A 90 13.57 -2.75 -3.17
CA THR A 90 13.67 -2.36 -4.56
C THR A 90 12.30 -2.37 -5.22
N ILE A 91 12.11 -1.54 -6.24
CA ILE A 91 10.86 -1.49 -7.00
C ILE A 91 10.49 -2.86 -7.62
N ASP A 92 11.48 -3.68 -7.95
CA ASP A 92 11.26 -5.02 -8.50
C ASP A 92 10.86 -6.03 -7.43
N ALA A 93 11.33 -5.89 -6.19
CA ALA A 93 10.85 -6.71 -5.07
C ALA A 93 9.38 -6.41 -4.79
N LEU A 94 9.02 -5.13 -4.71
CA LEU A 94 7.63 -4.68 -4.58
C LEU A 94 6.76 -5.18 -5.75
N GLY A 95 7.28 -5.10 -6.98
CA GLY A 95 6.61 -5.59 -8.18
C GLY A 95 6.36 -7.09 -8.17
N ARG A 96 7.30 -7.91 -7.68
CA ARG A 96 7.11 -9.36 -7.51
C ARG A 96 5.99 -9.67 -6.52
N THR A 97 6.02 -9.07 -5.33
CA THR A 97 4.96 -9.27 -4.34
C THR A 97 3.59 -8.84 -4.86
N ALA A 98 3.53 -7.74 -5.63
CA ALA A 98 2.29 -7.30 -6.26
C ALA A 98 1.82 -8.23 -7.39
N ALA A 99 2.74 -8.80 -8.15
CA ALA A 99 2.44 -9.78 -9.20
C ALA A 99 1.90 -11.09 -8.60
N ASP A 100 2.49 -11.55 -7.50
CA ASP A 100 2.02 -12.73 -6.78
C ASP A 100 0.60 -12.50 -6.24
N LEU A 101 0.35 -11.34 -5.61
CA LEU A 101 -0.98 -10.99 -5.14
C LEU A 101 -1.99 -10.90 -6.29
N LEU A 102 -1.63 -10.26 -7.41
CA LEU A 102 -2.52 -10.17 -8.57
C LEU A 102 -2.83 -11.57 -9.13
N THR A 103 -1.85 -12.47 -9.17
CA THR A 103 -2.03 -13.86 -9.63
C THR A 103 -2.94 -14.65 -8.68
N GLU A 104 -2.84 -14.41 -7.37
CA GLU A 104 -3.68 -15.02 -6.34
C GLU A 104 -5.15 -14.61 -6.48
N VAL A 105 -5.42 -13.32 -6.72
CA VAL A 105 -6.80 -12.78 -6.72
C VAL A 105 -7.47 -12.79 -8.09
N ALA A 106 -6.69 -12.77 -9.18
CA ALA A 106 -7.23 -12.73 -10.53
C ALA A 106 -7.79 -14.10 -10.93
N ALA A 107 -9.12 -14.18 -10.99
CA ALA A 107 -9.86 -15.31 -11.55
C ALA A 107 -10.07 -15.13 -13.06
N ASP A 108 -10.25 -16.25 -13.77
CA ASP A 108 -10.60 -16.19 -15.19
C ASP A 108 -12.02 -15.62 -15.38
N GLY A 109 -12.24 -14.87 -16.46
CA GLY A 109 -13.51 -14.19 -16.73
C GLY A 109 -13.67 -12.81 -16.08
N GLN A 110 -12.64 -12.29 -15.41
CA GLN A 110 -12.69 -10.97 -14.77
C GLN A 110 -12.24 -9.84 -15.70
N VAL A 111 -12.60 -8.61 -15.31
CA VAL A 111 -12.07 -7.37 -15.88
C VAL A 111 -11.01 -6.81 -14.93
N ILE A 112 -9.78 -6.67 -15.41
CA ILE A 112 -8.63 -6.14 -14.66
C ILE A 112 -8.31 -4.73 -15.14
N GLY A 113 -8.55 -3.73 -14.29
CA GLY A 113 -8.16 -2.34 -14.51
C GLY A 113 -6.68 -2.11 -14.18
N VAL A 114 -5.95 -1.41 -15.05
CA VAL A 114 -4.52 -1.11 -14.84
C VAL A 114 -4.29 0.39 -14.81
N GLY A 115 -3.70 0.89 -13.72
CA GLY A 115 -3.22 2.26 -13.61
C GLY A 115 -1.88 2.48 -14.32
N ASN A 116 -1.13 3.48 -13.88
CA ASN A 116 0.19 3.80 -14.39
C ASN A 116 1.26 3.81 -13.29
N GLY A 117 2.50 4.10 -13.68
CA GLY A 117 3.59 4.40 -12.76
C GLY A 117 4.56 3.25 -12.51
N ARG A 118 5.63 3.57 -11.78
CA ARG A 118 6.80 2.67 -11.61
C ARG A 118 6.46 1.33 -10.94
N ALA A 119 5.60 1.36 -9.93
CA ALA A 119 5.24 0.17 -9.15
C ALA A 119 4.34 -0.79 -9.95
N VAL A 120 3.37 -0.25 -10.68
CA VAL A 120 2.51 -1.04 -11.59
C VAL A 120 3.34 -1.62 -12.74
N ALA A 121 4.29 -0.83 -13.28
CA ALA A 121 5.21 -1.32 -14.30
C ALA A 121 6.10 -2.47 -13.81
N ALA A 122 6.61 -2.40 -12.58
CA ALA A 122 7.36 -3.50 -11.98
C ALA A 122 6.47 -4.74 -11.80
N THR A 123 5.21 -4.55 -11.40
CA THR A 123 4.23 -5.64 -11.30
C THR A 123 4.01 -6.33 -12.65
N ALA A 124 3.77 -5.56 -13.72
CA ALA A 124 3.59 -6.11 -15.05
C ALA A 124 4.82 -6.88 -15.56
N ARG A 125 6.04 -6.46 -15.19
CA ARG A 125 7.29 -7.19 -15.55
C ARG A 125 7.40 -8.52 -14.81
N SER A 126 7.06 -8.51 -13.53
CA SER A 126 7.17 -9.67 -12.64
C SER A 126 6.02 -10.67 -12.76
N LEU A 127 4.92 -10.32 -13.44
CA LEU A 127 3.77 -11.21 -13.59
C LEU A 127 4.16 -12.53 -14.29
N PRO A 128 3.90 -13.69 -13.67
CA PRO A 128 4.15 -14.98 -14.29
C PRO A 128 3.23 -15.21 -15.49
N ALA A 129 3.63 -16.10 -16.39
CA ALA A 129 2.77 -16.51 -17.50
C ALA A 129 1.71 -17.50 -16.99
N VAL A 130 0.48 -17.00 -16.76
CA VAL A 130 -0.64 -17.79 -16.23
C VAL A 130 -1.86 -17.52 -17.11
N PRO A 131 -2.23 -18.43 -18.03
CA PRO A 131 -3.35 -18.21 -18.94
C PRO A 131 -4.69 -18.00 -18.23
N ARG A 132 -5.39 -16.94 -18.62
CA ARG A 132 -6.73 -16.51 -18.21
C ARG A 132 -7.46 -15.95 -19.45
N PRO A 133 -7.79 -16.81 -20.43
CA PRO A 133 -8.23 -16.36 -21.76
C PRO A 133 -9.57 -15.62 -21.78
N HIS A 134 -10.42 -15.79 -20.76
CA HIS A 134 -11.69 -15.09 -20.64
C HIS A 134 -11.57 -13.76 -19.89
N THR A 135 -10.37 -13.42 -19.41
CA THR A 135 -10.10 -12.15 -18.74
C THR A 135 -9.95 -11.02 -19.75
N THR A 136 -10.37 -9.82 -19.36
CA THR A 136 -10.09 -8.59 -20.10
C THR A 136 -9.30 -7.62 -19.25
N VAL A 137 -8.16 -7.15 -19.77
CA VAL A 137 -7.31 -6.13 -19.15
C VAL A 137 -7.61 -4.78 -19.79
N VAL A 138 -7.92 -3.77 -19.00
CA VAL A 138 -8.40 -2.46 -19.46
C VAL A 138 -7.64 -1.29 -18.80
N GLN A 139 -7.39 -0.24 -19.58
CA GLN A 139 -6.70 0.96 -19.08
C GLN A 139 -7.61 1.81 -18.19
N LEU A 140 -7.10 2.37 -17.09
CA LEU A 140 -7.87 3.23 -16.18
C LEU A 140 -7.76 4.73 -16.48
N LEU A 141 -6.76 5.12 -17.27
CA LEU A 141 -6.46 6.50 -17.61
C LEU A 141 -5.76 6.61 -18.96
N GLY A 142 -5.81 7.80 -19.54
CA GLY A 142 -5.16 8.11 -20.81
C GLY A 142 -3.65 8.18 -20.70
N SER A 143 -2.97 8.31 -21.83
CA SER A 143 -1.51 8.41 -21.87
C SER A 143 -1.04 9.86 -21.64
N PRO A 144 0.05 10.08 -20.89
CA PRO A 144 0.70 11.39 -20.82
C PRO A 144 1.22 11.81 -22.20
N ARG A 145 1.26 13.12 -22.47
CA ARG A 145 1.66 13.67 -23.78
C ARG A 145 3.18 13.65 -24.03
N GLU A 146 4.01 13.65 -22.98
CA GLU A 146 5.46 13.77 -23.14
C GLU A 146 6.12 12.51 -23.74
N PRO A 147 6.81 12.61 -24.89
CA PRO A 147 7.55 11.49 -25.47
C PRO A 147 8.84 11.19 -24.67
N GLY A 148 9.10 9.91 -24.37
CA GLY A 148 10.47 9.42 -24.21
C GLY A 148 10.88 8.78 -22.88
N SER A 149 10.27 9.08 -21.74
CA SER A 149 10.68 8.47 -20.45
C SER A 149 9.59 7.70 -19.71
N ALA A 150 8.32 7.83 -20.12
CA ALA A 150 7.17 7.26 -19.41
C ALA A 150 6.34 6.25 -20.21
N ARG A 151 6.68 5.95 -21.47
CA ARG A 151 5.91 5.00 -22.30
C ARG A 151 5.77 3.62 -21.67
N ASP A 152 6.84 3.09 -21.09
CA ASP A 152 6.83 1.76 -20.45
C ASP A 152 6.14 1.75 -19.08
N ARG A 153 5.58 2.89 -18.66
CA ARG A 153 4.89 3.10 -17.40
C ARG A 153 3.48 3.63 -17.59
N ASP A 154 3.04 3.85 -18.83
CA ASP A 154 1.70 4.31 -19.13
C ASP A 154 0.69 3.16 -19.07
N SER A 155 -0.55 3.48 -18.75
CA SER A 155 -1.58 2.45 -18.55
C SER A 155 -1.82 1.59 -19.79
N PRO A 156 -1.95 2.14 -21.02
CA PRO A 156 -2.10 1.32 -22.22
C PRO A 156 -0.99 0.31 -22.49
N ALA A 157 0.29 0.67 -22.28
CA ALA A 157 1.40 -0.25 -22.45
C ALA A 157 1.39 -1.34 -21.36
N LEU A 158 1.10 -0.96 -20.12
CA LEU A 158 1.02 -1.90 -19.00
C LEU A 158 -0.15 -2.88 -19.17
N CYS A 159 -1.32 -2.43 -19.65
CA CYS A 159 -2.42 -3.31 -20.03
C CYS A 159 -1.98 -4.37 -21.04
N HIS A 160 -1.28 -3.94 -22.09
CA HIS A 160 -0.81 -4.86 -23.12
C HIS A 160 0.17 -5.89 -22.55
N GLN A 161 1.07 -5.46 -21.68
CA GLN A 161 2.05 -6.35 -21.04
C GLN A 161 1.37 -7.38 -20.12
N ILE A 162 0.45 -6.95 -19.26
CA ILE A 162 -0.32 -7.83 -18.36
C ILE A 162 -1.18 -8.80 -19.18
N ALA A 163 -1.89 -8.31 -20.20
CA ALA A 163 -2.72 -9.14 -21.07
C ALA A 163 -1.91 -10.25 -21.75
N ARG A 164 -0.69 -9.96 -22.21
CA ARG A 164 0.21 -10.96 -22.79
C ARG A 164 0.60 -12.06 -21.82
N ARG A 165 0.90 -11.70 -20.56
CA ARG A 165 1.24 -12.69 -19.50
C ARG A 165 0.04 -13.56 -19.13
N LEU A 166 -1.15 -13.00 -19.19
CA LEU A 166 -2.39 -13.70 -18.88
C LEU A 166 -3.06 -14.36 -20.09
N SER A 167 -2.50 -14.26 -21.31
CA SER A 167 -3.20 -14.66 -22.54
C SER A 167 -4.64 -14.08 -22.65
N ALA A 168 -4.84 -12.89 -22.08
CA ALA A 168 -6.12 -12.22 -21.92
C ALA A 168 -6.38 -11.20 -23.03
N THR A 169 -7.63 -10.75 -23.15
CA THR A 169 -7.98 -9.64 -24.07
C THR A 169 -7.45 -8.31 -23.53
N CYS A 170 -6.88 -7.46 -24.38
CA CYS A 170 -6.46 -6.11 -24.00
C CYS A 170 -7.42 -5.06 -24.58
N ALA A 171 -8.23 -4.43 -23.73
CA ALA A 171 -9.14 -3.35 -24.11
C ALA A 171 -8.49 -1.98 -23.84
N ARG A 172 -8.15 -1.25 -24.91
CA ARG A 172 -7.51 0.06 -24.83
C ARG A 172 -7.95 0.95 -26.00
N ALA A 173 -7.95 2.26 -25.78
CA ALA A 173 -8.26 3.27 -26.79
C ALA A 173 -7.23 4.41 -26.76
N PRO A 174 -6.92 5.03 -27.91
CA PRO A 174 -5.95 6.12 -27.98
C PRO A 174 -6.58 7.43 -27.49
N PHE A 175 -6.37 7.77 -26.23
CA PHE A 175 -6.76 9.07 -25.68
C PHE A 175 -5.70 9.64 -24.73
N PRO A 176 -5.52 10.98 -24.71
CA PRO A 176 -4.57 11.62 -23.82
C PRO A 176 -5.10 11.58 -22.38
N LEU A 177 -4.21 11.64 -21.40
CA LEU A 177 -4.57 11.80 -19.99
C LEU A 177 -5.26 13.15 -19.75
N PHE A 178 -4.75 14.21 -20.37
CA PHE A 178 -5.28 15.56 -20.28
C PHE A 178 -5.60 16.10 -21.67
N ALA A 179 -6.83 16.59 -21.85
CA ALA A 179 -7.20 17.42 -22.98
C ALA A 179 -6.73 18.86 -22.77
N ASP A 180 -6.70 19.64 -23.85
CA ASP A 180 -6.36 21.07 -23.81
C ASP A 180 -7.39 21.88 -23.01
N ASP A 181 -8.66 21.48 -23.09
CA ASP A 181 -9.78 22.12 -22.42
C ASP A 181 -10.89 21.11 -22.07
N ALA A 182 -11.88 21.56 -21.28
CA ALA A 182 -12.96 20.72 -20.80
C ALA A 182 -13.95 20.29 -21.90
N GLN A 183 -14.16 21.12 -22.94
CA GLN A 183 -15.02 20.76 -24.07
C GLN A 183 -14.40 19.63 -24.89
N THR A 184 -13.10 19.72 -25.17
CA THR A 184 -12.35 18.65 -25.84
C THR A 184 -12.39 17.35 -25.03
N ALA A 185 -12.22 17.40 -23.70
CA ALA A 185 -12.36 16.22 -22.85
C ALA A 185 -13.76 15.58 -22.93
N LEU A 186 -14.82 16.40 -22.93
CA LEU A 186 -16.20 15.93 -23.08
C LEU A 186 -16.46 15.28 -24.43
N GLN A 187 -15.93 15.85 -25.51
CA GLN A 187 -16.05 15.29 -26.86
C GLN A 187 -15.32 13.95 -26.96
N LEU A 188 -14.08 13.87 -26.46
CA LEU A 188 -13.32 12.62 -26.44
C LEU A 188 -14.00 11.54 -25.62
N ARG A 189 -14.58 11.87 -24.45
CA ARG A 189 -15.34 10.92 -23.62
C ARG A 189 -16.60 10.35 -24.32
N ARG A 190 -17.12 11.05 -25.34
CA ARG A 190 -18.26 10.59 -26.16
C ARG A 190 -17.85 9.83 -27.41
N GLU A 191 -16.57 9.88 -27.78
CA GLU A 191 -16.04 9.07 -28.87
C GLU A 191 -16.20 7.59 -28.51
N GLN A 192 -16.70 6.79 -29.46
CA GLN A 192 -17.19 5.44 -29.17
C GLN A 192 -16.11 4.53 -28.56
N SER A 193 -14.88 4.58 -29.07
CA SER A 193 -13.79 3.75 -28.58
C SER A 193 -13.36 4.14 -27.15
N VAL A 194 -13.31 5.44 -26.87
CA VAL A 194 -13.01 5.99 -25.54
C VAL A 194 -14.12 5.65 -24.56
N ALA A 195 -15.38 5.93 -24.92
CA ALA A 195 -16.55 5.67 -24.08
C ALA A 195 -16.65 4.20 -23.70
N THR A 196 -16.47 3.29 -24.67
CA THR A 196 -16.50 1.84 -24.45
C THR A 196 -15.38 1.39 -23.51
N THR A 197 -14.16 1.90 -23.70
CA THR A 197 -13.00 1.57 -22.85
C THR A 197 -13.20 2.08 -21.42
N MET A 198 -13.65 3.33 -21.24
CA MET A 198 -13.90 3.89 -19.92
C MET A 198 -15.07 3.20 -19.20
N ALA A 199 -16.14 2.85 -19.92
CA ALA A 199 -17.27 2.12 -19.35
C ALA A 199 -16.86 0.71 -18.89
N LEU A 200 -15.97 0.04 -19.62
CA LEU A 200 -15.39 -1.23 -19.21
C LEU A 200 -14.48 -1.07 -17.99
N ALA A 201 -13.63 -0.04 -17.98
CA ALA A 201 -12.76 0.28 -16.85
C ALA A 201 -13.56 0.52 -15.55
N ALA A 202 -14.67 1.25 -15.63
CA ALA A 202 -15.56 1.51 -14.50
C ALA A 202 -16.28 0.25 -13.97
N ARG A 203 -16.25 -0.86 -14.72
CA ARG A 203 -16.81 -2.17 -14.36
C ARG A 203 -15.73 -3.19 -14.01
N ALA A 204 -14.48 -2.77 -13.83
CA ALA A 204 -13.41 -3.68 -13.43
C ALA A 204 -13.75 -4.38 -12.10
N ASP A 205 -13.40 -5.67 -12.01
CA ASP A 205 -13.53 -6.48 -10.80
C ASP A 205 -12.33 -6.24 -9.87
N VAL A 206 -11.15 -6.12 -10.49
CA VAL A 206 -9.87 -5.86 -9.82
C VAL A 206 -9.18 -4.70 -10.52
N ALA A 207 -8.63 -3.76 -9.76
CA ALA A 207 -7.75 -2.71 -10.28
C ALA A 207 -6.39 -2.76 -9.60
N ILE A 208 -5.31 -2.54 -10.36
CA ILE A 208 -3.97 -2.34 -9.82
C ILE A 208 -3.49 -0.93 -10.13
N VAL A 209 -3.17 -0.16 -9.08
CA VAL A 209 -2.83 1.26 -9.18
C VAL A 209 -1.59 1.59 -8.36
N GLY A 210 -0.83 2.59 -8.81
CA GLY A 210 0.20 3.22 -7.98
C GLY A 210 -0.43 4.23 -7.02
N VAL A 211 0.14 4.36 -5.82
CA VAL A 211 -0.15 5.49 -4.93
C VAL A 211 1.03 6.45 -4.98
N GLY A 212 0.75 7.72 -5.28
CA GLY A 212 1.75 8.78 -5.31
C GLY A 212 1.58 9.74 -4.15
N GLY A 213 2.70 10.22 -3.60
CA GLY A 213 2.73 11.30 -2.61
C GLY A 213 2.77 12.68 -3.29
N VAL A 214 2.45 13.73 -2.55
CA VAL A 214 2.38 15.11 -3.07
C VAL A 214 3.74 15.84 -3.00
N THR A 215 4.86 15.10 -2.93
CA THR A 215 6.20 15.72 -2.88
C THR A 215 6.46 16.59 -4.12
N ALA A 216 7.36 17.56 -3.97
CA ALA A 216 7.62 18.60 -4.96
C ALA A 216 8.08 18.00 -6.30
N GLY A 217 7.14 17.86 -7.24
CA GLY A 217 7.43 17.45 -8.62
C GLY A 217 6.80 16.10 -8.97
N HIS A 218 5.51 16.11 -9.32
CA HIS A 218 4.90 15.01 -10.07
C HIS A 218 5.23 15.21 -11.56
N PRO A 219 6.12 14.40 -12.17
CA PRO A 219 6.58 14.65 -13.54
C PRO A 219 5.43 14.63 -14.57
N GLU A 220 4.41 13.80 -14.34
CA GLU A 220 3.28 13.65 -15.27
C GLU A 220 2.35 14.88 -15.27
N LEU A 221 2.48 15.77 -14.26
CA LEU A 221 1.79 17.06 -14.20
C LEU A 221 2.66 18.22 -14.70
N ALA A 222 3.93 18.01 -15.03
CA ALA A 222 4.88 19.12 -15.28
C ALA A 222 4.39 20.09 -16.38
N GLY A 223 3.77 19.58 -17.45
CA GLY A 223 3.17 20.40 -18.52
C GLY A 223 1.77 20.97 -18.23
N HIS A 224 1.11 20.53 -17.15
CA HIS A 224 -0.29 20.85 -16.84
C HIS A 224 -0.48 21.54 -15.46
N ARG A 225 0.60 21.70 -14.68
CA ARG A 225 0.58 22.31 -13.34
C ARG A 225 0.61 23.83 -13.43
N THR A 226 -0.54 24.43 -13.75
CA THR A 226 -0.70 25.88 -13.69
C THR A 226 -0.66 26.38 -12.23
N PRO A 227 -0.38 27.68 -11.99
CA PRO A 227 -0.45 28.25 -10.64
C PRO A 227 -1.80 28.00 -9.94
N GLU A 228 -2.90 28.01 -10.69
CA GLU A 228 -4.25 27.75 -10.15
C GLU A 228 -4.40 26.30 -9.67
N VAL A 229 -3.85 25.35 -10.43
CA VAL A 229 -3.82 23.93 -10.07
C VAL A 229 -2.98 23.71 -8.82
N ALA A 230 -1.77 24.29 -8.78
CA ALA A 230 -0.89 24.19 -7.62
C ALA A 230 -1.53 24.81 -6.37
N ALA A 231 -2.21 25.95 -6.52
CA ALA A 231 -2.92 26.61 -5.44
C ALA A 231 -4.13 25.79 -4.97
N ALA A 232 -4.86 25.13 -5.88
CA ALA A 232 -5.97 24.23 -5.52
C ALA A 232 -5.48 23.01 -4.71
N ILE A 233 -4.40 22.37 -5.17
CA ILE A 233 -3.77 21.23 -4.46
C ILE A 233 -3.32 21.65 -3.07
N THR A 234 -2.66 22.81 -2.96
CA THR A 234 -2.17 23.38 -1.70
C THR A 234 -3.32 23.71 -0.75
N ARG A 235 -4.34 24.44 -1.21
CA ARG A 235 -5.52 24.78 -0.40
C ARG A 235 -6.29 23.55 0.05
N GLY A 236 -6.37 22.53 -0.80
CA GLY A 236 -6.99 21.25 -0.50
C GLY A 236 -6.18 20.38 0.45
N LYS A 237 -4.94 20.77 0.81
CA LYS A 237 -4.02 20.00 1.66
C LYS A 237 -3.84 18.57 1.16
N ALA A 238 -3.58 18.44 -0.15
CA ALA A 238 -3.38 17.15 -0.77
C ALA A 238 -2.23 16.40 -0.10
N VAL A 239 -2.48 15.13 0.24
CA VAL A 239 -1.45 14.23 0.79
C VAL A 239 -1.00 13.18 -0.21
N GLY A 240 -1.86 12.85 -1.18
CA GLY A 240 -1.58 11.86 -2.21
C GLY A 240 -2.40 12.05 -3.47
N HIS A 241 -2.10 11.22 -4.46
CA HIS A 241 -2.89 11.08 -5.67
C HIS A 241 -2.92 9.63 -6.18
N ILE A 242 -4.00 9.28 -6.87
CA ILE A 242 -4.21 8.01 -7.57
C ILE A 242 -4.88 8.36 -8.91
N LEU A 243 -4.38 7.81 -10.02
CA LEU A 243 -4.85 8.15 -11.38
C LEU A 243 -4.88 9.69 -11.63
N ASP A 244 -3.87 10.39 -11.11
CA ASP A 244 -3.73 11.86 -11.12
C ASP A 244 -4.83 12.66 -10.40
N HIS A 245 -5.79 11.99 -9.77
CA HIS A 245 -6.73 12.62 -8.84
C HIS A 245 -6.11 12.78 -7.46
N HIS A 246 -6.07 14.02 -6.96
CA HIS A 246 -5.50 14.36 -5.66
C HIS A 246 -6.53 14.21 -4.55
N TYR A 247 -6.09 13.84 -3.36
CA TYR A 247 -6.96 13.74 -2.18
C TYR A 247 -6.28 14.21 -0.90
N ASP A 248 -7.10 14.60 0.08
CA ASP A 248 -6.65 15.04 1.40
C ASP A 248 -6.40 13.86 2.37
N ALA A 249 -6.02 14.16 3.61
CA ALA A 249 -5.72 13.16 4.64
C ALA A 249 -6.93 12.28 5.06
N GLN A 250 -8.14 12.68 4.68
CA GLN A 250 -9.39 11.92 4.85
C GLN A 250 -9.77 11.14 3.58
N GLY A 251 -8.95 11.24 2.53
CA GLY A 251 -9.19 10.60 1.24
C GLY A 251 -10.27 11.29 0.40
N ARG A 252 -10.65 12.52 0.75
CA ARG A 252 -11.63 13.29 -0.03
C ARG A 252 -10.95 13.86 -1.27
N HIS A 253 -11.59 13.67 -2.42
CA HIS A 253 -11.09 14.18 -3.70
C HIS A 253 -10.99 15.71 -3.70
N ILE A 254 -9.83 16.23 -4.10
CA ILE A 254 -9.57 17.65 -4.27
C ILE A 254 -9.83 18.02 -5.73
N VAL A 255 -10.93 18.72 -5.96
CA VAL A 255 -11.31 19.18 -7.30
C VAL A 255 -10.37 20.31 -7.73
N THR A 256 -9.66 20.10 -8.82
CA THR A 256 -8.78 21.08 -9.44
C THR A 256 -9.29 21.46 -10.84
N PRO A 257 -8.80 22.56 -11.44
CA PRO A 257 -9.10 22.89 -12.84
C PRO A 257 -8.73 21.79 -13.85
N LEU A 258 -7.82 20.86 -13.50
CA LEU A 258 -7.46 19.73 -14.36
C LEU A 258 -8.53 18.64 -14.40
N CYS A 259 -9.36 18.50 -13.36
CA CYS A 259 -10.32 17.41 -13.27
C CYS A 259 -11.30 17.42 -14.45
N ALA A 260 -11.75 18.60 -14.91
CA ALA A 260 -12.65 18.73 -16.05
C ALA A 260 -11.99 18.40 -17.41
N ARG A 261 -10.66 18.37 -17.46
CA ARG A 261 -9.85 18.11 -18.66
C ARG A 261 -9.29 16.68 -18.71
N MET A 262 -9.42 15.95 -17.61
CA MET A 262 -8.81 14.64 -17.44
C MET A 262 -9.65 13.55 -18.11
N LEU A 263 -8.99 12.56 -18.71
CA LEU A 263 -9.58 11.31 -19.17
C LEU A 263 -8.99 10.16 -18.34
N ALA A 264 -9.57 9.97 -17.16
CA ALA A 264 -9.30 8.90 -16.23
C ALA A 264 -10.61 8.51 -15.53
N LEU A 265 -10.62 7.33 -14.91
CA LEU A 265 -11.64 7.02 -13.92
C LEU A 265 -11.56 8.02 -12.77
N THR A 266 -12.73 8.52 -12.38
CA THR A 266 -12.87 9.36 -11.19
C THR A 266 -12.62 8.55 -9.92
N PRO A 267 -12.28 9.21 -8.79
CA PRO A 267 -12.15 8.52 -7.50
C PRO A 267 -13.42 7.78 -7.07
N GLU A 268 -14.59 8.29 -7.47
CA GLU A 268 -15.88 7.65 -7.20
C GLU A 268 -16.05 6.36 -8.01
N GLU A 269 -15.72 6.36 -9.31
CA GLU A 269 -15.72 5.16 -10.14
C GLU A 269 -14.69 4.13 -9.66
N LEU A 270 -13.47 4.58 -9.33
CA LEU A 270 -12.45 3.73 -8.73
C LEU A 270 -12.94 3.09 -7.42
N GLY A 271 -13.60 3.87 -6.57
CA GLY A 271 -14.17 3.40 -5.29
C GLY A 271 -15.26 2.34 -5.45
N ARG A 272 -15.90 2.21 -6.61
CA ARG A 272 -16.88 1.15 -6.91
C ARG A 272 -16.26 -0.20 -7.26
N ILE A 273 -14.99 -0.23 -7.68
CA ILE A 273 -14.30 -1.46 -8.07
C ILE A 273 -14.14 -2.37 -6.83
N PRO A 274 -14.60 -3.63 -6.87
CA PRO A 274 -14.62 -4.52 -5.73
C PRO A 274 -13.26 -4.74 -5.05
N LEU A 275 -12.17 -4.71 -5.81
CA LEU A 275 -10.82 -4.80 -5.26
C LEU A 275 -9.87 -3.83 -5.98
N VAL A 276 -9.48 -2.75 -5.31
CA VAL A 276 -8.43 -1.84 -5.80
C VAL A 276 -7.15 -2.09 -5.00
N ILE A 277 -6.12 -2.63 -5.66
CA ILE A 277 -4.80 -2.92 -5.10
C ILE A 277 -3.88 -1.72 -5.35
N GLY A 278 -3.53 -1.02 -4.27
CA GLY A 278 -2.51 0.03 -4.30
C GLY A 278 -1.13 -0.57 -4.13
N VAL A 279 -0.19 -0.25 -5.02
CA VAL A 279 1.21 -0.68 -4.92
C VAL A 279 2.07 0.54 -4.64
N ALA A 280 2.60 0.63 -3.42
CA ALA A 280 3.37 1.79 -2.99
C ALA A 280 4.28 1.51 -1.80
N ASN A 281 5.44 2.17 -1.80
CA ASN A 281 6.38 2.16 -0.71
C ASN A 281 7.12 3.50 -0.61
N GLY A 282 7.80 3.70 0.52
CA GLY A 282 8.58 4.89 0.82
C GLY A 282 7.89 5.77 1.86
N ALA A 283 8.70 6.35 2.74
CA ALA A 283 8.23 7.17 3.85
C ALA A 283 7.40 8.37 3.37
N HIS A 284 7.80 9.05 2.28
CA HIS A 284 7.07 10.15 1.65
C HIS A 284 5.67 9.80 1.11
N LYS A 285 5.28 8.51 1.12
CA LYS A 285 3.96 8.05 0.70
C LYS A 285 3.07 7.60 1.84
N VAL A 286 3.54 7.64 3.08
CA VAL A 286 2.77 7.13 4.23
C VAL A 286 1.44 7.87 4.38
N ASP A 287 1.43 9.21 4.32
CA ASP A 287 0.18 9.97 4.42
C ASP A 287 -0.72 9.79 3.18
N ALA A 288 -0.14 9.55 1.99
CA ALA A 288 -0.89 9.20 0.79
C ALA A 288 -1.61 7.85 0.94
N ILE A 289 -0.91 6.82 1.41
CA ILE A 289 -1.48 5.48 1.64
C ILE A 289 -2.58 5.55 2.70
N LEU A 290 -2.35 6.28 3.80
CA LEU A 290 -3.36 6.51 4.85
C LEU A 290 -4.60 7.22 4.30
N GLY A 291 -4.42 8.29 3.51
CA GLY A 291 -5.51 9.03 2.88
C GLY A 291 -6.30 8.15 1.92
N ALA A 292 -5.63 7.37 1.08
CA ALA A 292 -6.26 6.47 0.12
C ALA A 292 -7.09 5.36 0.79
N ALA A 293 -6.58 4.76 1.88
CA ALA A 293 -7.32 3.78 2.65
C ALA A 293 -8.58 4.40 3.30
N ARG A 294 -8.45 5.57 3.95
CA ARG A 294 -9.57 6.29 4.58
C ARG A 294 -10.65 6.74 3.59
N GLY A 295 -10.22 7.13 2.39
CA GLY A 295 -11.11 7.52 1.29
C GLY A 295 -11.79 6.36 0.58
N ASN A 296 -11.55 5.11 1.01
CA ASN A 296 -12.02 3.90 0.33
C ASN A 296 -11.61 3.86 -1.16
N LEU A 297 -10.42 4.42 -1.46
CA LEU A 297 -9.82 4.39 -2.79
C LEU A 297 -9.05 3.09 -3.03
N LEU A 298 -8.74 2.36 -1.97
CA LEU A 298 -8.03 1.08 -1.97
C LEU A 298 -8.77 0.06 -1.10
N ARG A 299 -8.70 -1.21 -1.49
CA ARG A 299 -9.13 -2.38 -0.70
C ARG A 299 -8.02 -3.42 -0.53
N GLY A 300 -6.96 -3.28 -1.33
CA GLY A 300 -5.72 -4.03 -1.24
C GLY A 300 -4.52 -3.08 -1.14
N LEU A 301 -3.48 -3.47 -0.41
CA LEU A 301 -2.20 -2.75 -0.37
C LEU A 301 -1.04 -3.72 -0.54
N VAL A 302 -0.09 -3.36 -1.40
CA VAL A 302 1.23 -3.98 -1.48
C VAL A 302 2.27 -2.92 -1.12
N THR A 303 3.05 -3.19 -0.08
CA THR A 303 4.07 -2.26 0.43
C THR A 303 5.33 -3.00 0.89
N ASP A 304 6.30 -2.29 1.47
CA ASP A 304 7.47 -2.89 2.11
C ASP A 304 7.43 -2.78 3.64
N GLU A 305 8.27 -3.55 4.32
CA GLU A 305 8.30 -3.62 5.79
C GLU A 305 8.58 -2.27 6.44
N ALA A 306 9.51 -1.48 5.89
CA ALA A 306 9.86 -0.17 6.41
C ALA A 306 8.67 0.81 6.35
N THR A 307 7.96 0.83 5.23
CA THR A 307 6.77 1.65 5.03
C THR A 307 5.61 1.16 5.90
N ALA A 308 5.46 -0.16 6.02
CA ALA A 308 4.45 -0.78 6.88
C ALA A 308 4.60 -0.38 8.34
N GLU A 309 5.82 -0.45 8.89
CA GLU A 309 6.09 -0.05 10.27
C GLU A 309 5.85 1.44 10.50
N LEU A 310 6.19 2.30 9.53
CA LEU A 310 5.86 3.72 9.58
C LEU A 310 4.34 3.93 9.63
N ILE A 311 3.57 3.26 8.76
CA ILE A 311 2.10 3.33 8.77
C ILE A 311 1.55 2.90 10.14
N LEU A 312 2.02 1.77 10.68
CA LEU A 312 1.60 1.27 11.99
C LEU A 312 1.94 2.25 13.12
N GLY A 313 3.09 2.92 13.05
CA GLY A 313 3.46 4.00 13.97
C GLY A 313 2.50 5.20 13.90
N ARG A 314 2.08 5.60 12.70
CA ARG A 314 1.10 6.69 12.49
C ARG A 314 -0.29 6.31 13.00
N LEU A 315 -0.70 5.06 12.81
CA LEU A 315 -1.98 4.55 13.31
C LEU A 315 -2.04 4.52 14.85
N ARG A 316 -0.94 4.16 15.53
CA ARG A 316 -0.85 4.21 17.00
C ARG A 316 -0.89 5.62 17.58
N SER A 317 -0.26 6.59 16.92
CA SER A 317 -0.14 7.96 17.42
C SER A 317 -1.37 8.83 17.16
N GLY A 318 -2.22 8.48 16.19
CA GLY A 318 -3.44 9.22 15.83
C GLY A 318 -3.20 10.63 15.26
N ALA A 319 -1.98 11.16 15.33
CA ALA A 319 -1.62 12.49 14.87
C ALA A 319 -1.46 12.53 13.34
N PRO A 320 -1.65 13.66 12.64
CA PRO A 320 -1.12 13.91 11.30
C PRO A 320 0.42 14.04 11.32
N HIS A 321 1.11 13.91 10.18
CA HIS A 321 2.54 14.13 10.12
C HIS A 321 2.82 15.61 10.38
N ASN A 322 3.77 15.90 11.26
CA ASN A 322 4.20 17.24 11.63
C ASN A 322 4.88 18.04 10.51
N GLY A 323 5.14 17.42 9.35
CA GLY A 323 5.82 18.04 8.22
C GLY A 323 7.33 18.14 8.34
N GLU A 324 7.92 17.41 9.29
CA GLU A 324 9.36 17.15 9.27
C GLU A 324 9.72 16.23 8.08
N PRO A 325 10.92 16.33 7.50
CA PRO A 325 11.39 15.37 6.51
C PRO A 325 11.38 13.96 7.09
N TYR A 326 10.99 12.97 6.28
CA TYR A 326 11.09 11.58 6.72
C TYR A 326 12.57 11.15 6.89
N PRO A 327 12.89 10.29 7.88
CA PRO A 327 14.25 9.82 8.10
C PRO A 327 14.80 9.12 6.85
N GLY A 328 15.96 9.57 6.34
CA GLY A 328 16.69 8.93 5.24
C GLY A 328 16.57 9.61 3.86
N GLU A 329 15.89 10.76 3.74
CA GLU A 329 15.90 11.55 2.50
C GLU A 329 17.00 12.64 2.51
N PRO A 330 17.68 12.90 1.38
CA PRO A 330 18.47 14.12 1.21
C PRO A 330 17.51 15.31 1.19
N TYR A 331 17.52 16.08 2.28
CA TYR A 331 16.76 17.32 2.43
C TYR A 331 17.23 18.36 1.40
N ASP A 332 16.39 18.71 0.43
CA ASP A 332 16.70 19.72 -0.61
C ASP A 332 16.38 21.17 -0.20
N GLY A 333 15.95 21.38 1.06
CA GLY A 333 15.63 22.70 1.60
C GLY A 333 14.24 23.23 1.26
N THR A 334 13.38 22.47 0.57
CA THR A 334 12.00 22.90 0.30
C THR A 334 11.04 22.50 1.42
N ALA A 335 10.18 23.43 1.84
CA ALA A 335 9.27 23.23 2.97
C ALA A 335 8.19 22.18 2.64
N TYR A 336 8.01 21.20 3.52
CA TYR A 336 6.91 20.24 3.47
C TYR A 336 5.57 20.98 3.68
N ASN A 337 4.67 20.91 2.70
CA ASN A 337 3.47 21.76 2.64
C ASN A 337 2.30 21.23 3.52
N GLY A 338 2.62 20.71 4.71
CA GLY A 338 1.69 20.00 5.60
C GLY A 338 1.16 20.81 6.79
N SER A 339 1.73 21.97 7.13
CA SER A 339 1.35 22.73 8.33
C SER A 339 1.20 24.24 8.05
N PRO A 340 0.18 24.93 8.63
CA PRO A 340 0.10 26.37 8.60
C PRO A 340 0.90 26.94 9.77
N HIS A 341 2.19 27.23 9.58
CA HIS A 341 2.92 28.01 10.59
C HIS A 341 2.85 29.50 10.28
N ASN A 342 1.94 30.17 10.99
CA ASN A 342 2.12 31.56 11.39
C ASN A 342 3.43 31.67 12.17
N GLY A 343 4.45 32.25 11.56
CA GLY A 343 5.73 32.55 12.21
C GLY A 343 6.29 33.86 11.67
N VAL A 344 6.03 34.94 12.38
CA VAL A 344 6.62 36.27 12.14
C VAL A 344 8.15 36.16 12.04
N PRO A 345 8.83 36.81 11.07
CA PRO A 345 10.28 36.73 10.97
C PRO A 345 10.92 37.50 12.13
N ARG A 346 11.83 36.87 12.87
CA ARG A 346 12.76 37.59 13.75
C ARG A 346 13.89 38.18 12.89
N PRO A 347 14.32 39.44 13.12
CA PRO A 347 15.38 40.06 12.33
C PRO A 347 16.73 39.41 12.65
N GLY A 348 17.49 39.12 11.60
CA GLY A 348 18.81 38.49 11.69
C GLY A 348 19.85 39.39 12.36
N ARG A 349 20.72 38.78 13.16
CA ARG A 349 21.98 39.40 13.62
C ARG A 349 22.97 39.38 12.46
N ASP A 350 23.45 40.57 12.12
CA ASP A 350 24.58 40.82 11.22
C ASP A 350 25.89 40.30 11.84
N PRO A 351 26.65 39.40 11.17
CA PRO A 351 27.99 39.03 11.60
C PRO A 351 29.03 39.80 10.79
N ARG A 352 29.16 41.11 11.03
CA ARG A 352 30.35 41.90 10.71
C ARG A 352 30.75 42.80 11.88
N ALA A 353 31.21 42.16 12.94
CA ALA A 353 32.16 42.69 13.92
C ALA A 353 33.09 41.51 14.22
N GLY A 354 34.31 41.43 13.72
CA GLY A 354 35.43 42.33 13.98
C GLY A 354 36.45 41.54 14.83
N VAL A 355 37.75 41.85 14.68
CA VAL A 355 38.95 41.20 15.27
C VAL A 355 39.42 40.00 14.42
N GLN A 356 40.55 40.04 13.71
CA GLN A 356 41.84 40.70 13.95
C GLN A 356 42.44 41.28 12.66
#